data_AF-A0A2G9SQ50-F1
#
_entry.id   AF-A0A2G9SQ50-F1
#
_cell.length_a   1.000
_cell.length_b   1.000
_cell.length_c   1.000
_cell.angle_alpha   90.00
_cell.angle_beta   90.00
_cell.angle_gamma   90.00
#
_symmetry.space_group_name_H-M   'P 1'
#
loop_
_entity.id
_entity.type
_entity.pdbx_description
1 polymer ?
#
loop_
_entity_poly.entity_id
_entity_poly.type
_entity_poly.pdbx_seq_one_letter_code
_entity_poly.pdbx_strand_id
1 'polypeptide(L)'
;MERLFQDYRTREILYTDEIKKQKQNELLAAEREISEYQNQKFGVDGEYFRKQSELMRPIQDRIFASLKEVATAEGYDFVFDRASDTLLLYANEEHNLTKKVLEKVSSTFRRTSQSNR
;
A
#
# COMPACT_ATOMS: atom_id res chain seq x y z
N MET A 1 -5.63 -3.31 -25.93
CA MET A 1 -5.82 -2.07 -26.70
C MET A 1 -4.98 -2.01 -27.95
N GLU A 2 -3.65 -2.16 -27.85
CA GLU A 2 -2.75 -2.16 -29.02
C GLU A 2 -3.31 -2.94 -30.22
N ARG A 3 -3.68 -4.23 -30.03
CA ARG A 3 -4.25 -5.07 -31.09
C ARG A 3 -5.57 -4.54 -31.66
N LEU A 4 -6.47 -4.02 -30.81
CA LEU A 4 -7.78 -3.49 -31.23
C LEU A 4 -7.60 -2.24 -32.11
N PHE A 5 -6.63 -1.39 -31.75
CA PHE A 5 -6.28 -0.18 -32.50
C PHE A 5 -5.59 -0.51 -33.83
N GLN A 6 -4.69 -1.49 -33.85
CA GLN A 6 -4.04 -1.96 -35.07
C GLN A 6 -5.02 -2.59 -36.06
N ASP A 7 -5.96 -3.41 -35.56
CA ASP A 7 -7.02 -4.01 -36.37
C ASP A 7 -7.95 -2.96 -36.97
N TYR A 8 -8.30 -1.93 -36.18
CA TYR A 8 -9.07 -0.79 -36.68
C TYR A 8 -8.34 -0.08 -37.82
N ARG A 9 -7.07 0.32 -37.61
CA ARG A 9 -6.27 1.03 -38.63
C ARG A 9 -6.08 0.25 -39.92
N THR A 10 -5.87 -1.07 -39.82
CA THR A 10 -5.64 -1.92 -41.00
C THR A 10 -6.90 -2.07 -41.87
N ARG A 11 -8.08 -1.97 -41.26
CA ARG A 11 -9.37 -2.21 -41.94
C ARG A 11 -10.20 -0.95 -42.16
N GLU A 12 -9.78 0.20 -41.63
CA GLU A 12 -10.52 1.46 -41.68
C GLU A 12 -10.91 1.90 -43.10
N ILE A 13 -10.04 1.64 -44.08
CA ILE A 13 -10.29 1.96 -45.51
C ILE A 13 -11.47 1.18 -46.10
N LEU A 14 -11.85 0.05 -45.49
CA LEU A 14 -12.96 -0.81 -45.92
C LEU A 14 -14.29 -0.46 -45.25
N TYR A 15 -14.29 0.49 -44.30
CA TYR A 15 -15.47 0.82 -43.51
C TYR A 15 -16.24 2.03 -44.06
N THR A 16 -17.56 1.97 -43.96
CA THR A 16 -18.43 3.15 -44.13
C THR A 16 -18.25 4.10 -42.95
N ASP A 17 -18.62 5.37 -43.11
CA ASP A 17 -18.46 6.37 -42.05
C ASP A 17 -19.25 6.03 -40.78
N GLU A 18 -20.39 5.36 -40.91
CA GLU A 18 -21.18 4.86 -39.78
C GLU A 18 -20.43 3.77 -39.00
N ILE A 19 -19.84 2.79 -39.70
CA ILE A 19 -19.06 1.72 -39.09
C ILE A 19 -17.79 2.28 -38.44
N LYS A 20 -17.12 3.26 -39.06
CA LYS A 20 -15.97 3.95 -38.46
C LYS A 20 -16.35 4.60 -37.14
N LYS A 21 -17.44 5.36 -37.12
CA LYS A 21 -17.93 6.03 -35.91
C LYS A 21 -18.26 5.02 -34.79
N GLN A 22 -18.91 3.91 -35.13
CA GLN A 22 -19.18 2.85 -34.16
C GLN A 22 -17.90 2.26 -33.58
N LYS A 23 -16.92 1.91 -34.44
CA LYS A 23 -15.65 1.32 -34.00
C LYS A 23 -14.79 2.28 -33.18
N GLN A 24 -14.79 3.56 -33.52
CA GLN A 24 -14.14 4.60 -32.72
C GLN A 24 -14.78 4.72 -31.34
N ASN A 25 -16.11 4.67 -31.25
CA ASN A 25 -16.81 4.68 -29.96
C ASN A 25 -16.49 3.44 -29.12
N GLU A 26 -16.41 2.26 -29.74
CA GLU A 26 -15.99 1.01 -29.07
C GLU A 26 -14.55 1.13 -28.52
N LEU A 27 -13.62 1.68 -29.32
CA LEU A 27 -12.25 1.93 -28.88
C LEU A 27 -12.20 2.91 -27.69
N LEU A 28 -12.92 4.02 -27.77
CA LEU A 28 -12.98 5.02 -26.70
C LEU A 28 -13.60 4.45 -25.42
N ALA A 29 -14.64 3.61 -25.54
CA ALA A 29 -15.24 2.93 -24.40
C ALA A 29 -14.25 1.97 -23.74
N ALA A 30 -13.53 1.17 -24.53
CA ALA A 30 -12.52 0.25 -24.03
C ALA A 30 -11.32 0.98 -23.37
N GLU A 31 -10.91 2.14 -23.90
CA GLU A 31 -9.88 2.98 -23.27
C GLU A 31 -10.34 3.51 -21.90
N ARG A 32 -11.59 3.98 -21.81
CA ARG A 32 -12.17 4.44 -20.55
C ARG A 32 -12.24 3.32 -19.52
N GLU A 33 -12.74 2.15 -19.91
CA GLU A 33 -12.85 0.99 -19.02
C GLU A 33 -11.49 0.57 -18.45
N ILE A 34 -10.44 0.58 -19.29
CA ILE A 34 -9.08 0.29 -18.81
C ILE A 34 -8.58 1.35 -17.85
N SER A 35 -8.80 2.64 -18.15
CA SER A 35 -8.40 3.72 -17.27
C SER A 35 -9.12 3.65 -15.92
N GLU A 36 -10.43 3.38 -15.93
CA GLU A 36 -11.24 3.19 -14.74
C GLU A 36 -10.76 1.98 -13.94
N TYR A 37 -10.50 0.85 -14.58
CA TYR A 37 -9.97 -0.35 -13.93
C TYR A 37 -8.60 -0.09 -13.30
N GLN A 38 -7.70 0.59 -14.01
CA GLN A 38 -6.38 0.97 -13.47
C GLN A 38 -6.52 1.89 -12.26
N ASN A 39 -7.42 2.87 -12.29
CA ASN A 39 -7.68 3.75 -11.16
C ASN A 39 -8.33 3.00 -9.98
N GLN A 40 -9.26 2.08 -10.23
CA GLN A 40 -9.87 1.25 -9.19
C GLN A 40 -8.84 0.35 -8.50
N LYS A 41 -7.85 -0.16 -9.23
CA LYS A 41 -6.79 -1.00 -8.66
C LYS A 41 -5.66 -0.20 -8.02
N PHE A 42 -5.18 0.87 -8.67
CA PHE A 42 -3.93 1.56 -8.37
C PHE A 42 -4.05 3.08 -8.21
N GLY A 43 -5.26 3.66 -8.30
CA GLY A 43 -5.49 5.06 -7.97
C GLY A 43 -5.27 5.34 -6.49
N VAL A 44 -5.40 6.61 -6.07
CA VAL A 44 -5.11 7.06 -4.69
C VAL A 44 -5.84 6.24 -3.62
N ASP A 45 -7.10 5.86 -3.87
CA ASP A 45 -7.91 4.97 -3.01
C ASP A 45 -8.11 3.57 -3.59
N GLY A 46 -7.20 3.19 -4.50
CA GLY A 46 -7.24 1.92 -5.21
C GLY A 46 -7.20 0.72 -4.27
N GLU A 47 -7.74 -0.40 -4.74
CA GLU A 47 -7.74 -1.66 -4.00
C GLU A 47 -6.35 -2.06 -3.51
N TYR A 48 -5.30 -1.78 -4.29
CA TYR A 48 -3.92 -2.09 -3.92
C TYR A 48 -3.51 -1.40 -2.62
N PHE A 49 -3.66 -0.07 -2.53
CA PHE A 49 -3.27 0.70 -1.35
C PHE A 49 -4.15 0.36 -0.14
N ARG A 50 -5.46 0.15 -0.36
CA ARG A 50 -6.36 -0.35 0.70
C ARG A 50 -5.87 -1.68 1.24
N LYS A 51 -5.55 -2.64 0.36
CA LYS A 51 -5.08 -3.95 0.80
C LYS A 51 -3.74 -3.87 1.52
N GLN A 52 -2.83 -3.04 1.01
CA GLN A 52 -1.55 -2.78 1.65
C GLN A 52 -1.75 -2.21 3.06
N SER A 53 -2.64 -1.22 3.22
CA SER A 53 -2.97 -0.63 4.52
C SER A 53 -3.60 -1.65 5.47
N GLU A 54 -4.57 -2.45 4.99
CA GLU A 54 -5.20 -3.52 5.77
C GLU A 54 -4.19 -4.55 6.30
N LEU A 55 -3.20 -4.93 5.49
CA LEU A 55 -2.17 -5.89 5.87
C LEU A 55 -1.11 -5.28 6.78
N MET A 56 -0.77 -4.00 6.60
CA MET A 56 0.25 -3.30 7.40
C MET A 56 -0.26 -2.83 8.76
N ARG A 57 -1.52 -2.39 8.85
CA ARG A 57 -2.13 -1.90 10.09
C ARG A 57 -1.95 -2.85 11.29
N PRO A 58 -2.27 -4.17 11.21
CA PRO A 58 -2.08 -5.06 12.35
C PRO A 58 -0.61 -5.24 12.75
N ILE A 59 0.33 -5.06 11.82
CA ILE A 59 1.76 -5.10 12.14
C ILE A 59 2.16 -3.83 12.89
N GLN A 60 1.73 -2.66 12.40
CA GLN A 60 1.95 -1.37 13.06
C GLN A 60 1.34 -1.38 14.47
N ASP A 61 0.10 -1.85 14.63
CA ASP A 61 -0.58 -1.92 15.93
C ASP A 61 0.20 -2.77 16.94
N ARG A 62 0.76 -3.89 16.51
CA ARG A 62 1.60 -4.76 17.35
C ARG A 62 2.92 -4.10 17.75
N ILE A 63 3.53 -3.38 16.82
CA ILE A 63 4.75 -2.60 17.09
C ILE A 63 4.44 -1.51 18.12
N PHE A 64 3.35 -0.74 17.93
CA PHE A 64 2.94 0.30 18.87
C PHE A 64 2.60 -0.25 20.25
N ALA A 65 1.89 -1.38 20.33
CA ALA A 65 1.60 -2.03 21.61
C ALA A 65 2.90 -2.45 22.33
N SER A 66 3.82 -3.09 21.59
CA SER A 66 5.12 -3.52 22.14
C SER A 66 6.00 -2.33 22.54
N LEU A 67 5.98 -1.25 21.76
CA LEU A 67 6.64 0.01 22.07
C LEU A 67 6.13 0.59 23.38
N LYS A 68 4.81 0.69 23.53
CA LYS A 68 4.17 1.23 24.74
C LYS A 68 4.53 0.41 25.98
N GLU A 69 4.52 -0.92 25.87
CA GLU A 69 4.91 -1.80 26.97
C GLU A 69 6.38 -1.60 27.38
N VAL A 70 7.31 -1.55 26.41
CA VAL A 70 8.73 -1.32 26.68
C VAL A 70 8.96 0.07 27.29
N ALA A 71 8.38 1.11 26.69
CA ALA A 71 8.50 2.48 27.18
C ALA A 71 7.99 2.62 28.62
N THR A 72 6.82 2.04 28.92
CA THR A 72 6.24 2.06 30.28
C THR A 72 7.11 1.28 31.27
N ALA A 73 7.62 0.11 30.88
CA ALA A 73 8.45 -0.73 31.75
C ALA A 73 9.79 -0.07 32.10
N GLU A 74 10.33 0.74 31.20
CA GLU A 74 11.61 1.44 31.39
C GLU A 74 11.45 2.89 31.85
N GLY A 75 10.23 3.36 32.07
CA GLY A 75 9.95 4.69 32.60
C GLY A 75 10.17 5.84 31.61
N TYR A 76 9.98 5.59 30.31
CA TYR A 76 10.01 6.66 29.30
C TYR A 76 8.65 7.34 29.18
N ASP A 77 8.65 8.67 29.34
CA ASP A 77 7.47 9.50 29.10
C ASP A 77 7.24 9.78 27.61
N PHE A 78 8.32 9.82 26.82
CA PHE A 78 8.30 10.13 25.40
C PHE A 78 9.21 9.20 24.61
N VAL A 79 8.77 8.80 23.42
CA VAL A 79 9.60 8.11 22.44
C VAL A 79 9.45 8.81 21.08
N PHE A 80 10.57 9.11 20.46
CA PHE A 80 10.62 9.81 19.18
C PHE A 80 11.05 8.86 18.06
N ASP A 81 10.40 8.97 16.91
CA ASP A 81 10.86 8.29 15.70
C ASP A 81 12.02 9.08 15.07
N ARG A 82 13.20 8.47 15.02
CA ARG A 82 14.40 9.05 14.44
C ARG A 82 14.32 9.24 12.92
N ALA A 83 13.43 8.52 12.24
CA ALA A 83 13.21 8.66 10.81
C ALA A 83 12.17 9.75 10.46
N SER A 84 11.48 10.30 11.46
CA SER A 84 10.51 11.37 11.25
C SER A 84 11.19 12.72 10.99
N ASP A 85 10.43 13.69 10.48
CA ASP A 85 10.88 15.08 10.29
C ASP A 85 11.07 15.86 11.61
N THR A 86 11.12 15.18 12.76
CA THR A 86 11.33 15.80 14.06
C THR A 86 12.78 16.26 14.20
N LEU A 87 12.99 17.52 14.57
CA LEU A 87 14.33 18.06 14.83
C LEU A 87 14.90 17.46 16.12
N LEU A 88 15.73 16.43 15.97
CA LEU A 88 16.46 15.78 17.06
C LEU A 88 17.95 16.12 16.94
N LEU A 89 18.44 17.04 17.77
CA LEU A 89 19.83 17.50 17.72
C LEU A 89 20.82 16.46 18.26
N TYR A 90 20.40 15.67 19.25
CA TYR A 90 21.21 14.62 19.86
C TYR A 90 20.30 13.59 20.54
N ALA A 91 20.72 12.32 20.50
CA ALA A 91 20.14 11.24 21.30
C ALA A 91 21.23 10.25 21.68
N ASN A 92 21.29 9.90 22.97
CA ASN A 92 22.20 8.87 23.47
C ASN A 92 21.70 7.48 23.00
N GLU A 93 22.60 6.65 22.49
CA GLU A 93 22.32 5.30 22.01
C GLU A 93 21.77 4.39 23.12
N GLU A 94 22.10 4.65 24.39
CA GLU A 94 21.55 3.92 25.53
C GLU A 94 20.01 4.05 25.66
N HIS A 95 19.43 5.09 25.07
CA HIS A 95 17.97 5.30 25.02
C HIS A 95 17.33 4.76 23.73
N ASN A 96 18.09 4.06 22.87
CA ASN A 96 17.55 3.45 21.67
C ASN A 96 16.72 2.19 22.00
N LEU A 97 15.41 2.30 21.86
CA LEU A 97 14.47 1.21 22.17
C LEU A 97 14.31 0.18 21.04
N THR A 98 14.85 0.43 19.84
CA THR A 98 14.57 -0.34 18.63
C THR A 98 14.73 -1.85 18.84
N LYS A 99 15.87 -2.28 19.40
CA LYS A 99 16.15 -3.70 19.63
C LYS A 99 15.17 -4.33 20.62
N LYS A 100 14.89 -3.65 21.74
CA LYS A 100 14.00 -4.13 22.79
C LYS A 100 12.56 -4.27 22.28
N VAL A 101 12.10 -3.30 21.50
CA VAL A 101 10.78 -3.35 20.87
C VAL A 101 10.69 -4.50 19.87
N LEU A 102 11.71 -4.69 19.02
CA LEU A 102 11.75 -5.81 18.07
C LEU A 102 11.74 -7.18 18.77
N GLU A 103 12.51 -7.34 19.84
CA GLU A 103 12.52 -8.55 20.66
C GLU A 103 11.14 -8.81 21.27
N LYS A 104 10.50 -7.76 21.79
CA LYS A 104 9.15 -7.84 22.34
C LYS A 104 8.13 -8.27 21.29
N VAL A 105 8.09 -7.61 20.13
CA VAL A 105 7.21 -7.97 19.00
C VAL A 105 7.40 -9.43 18.61
N SER A 106 8.65 -9.88 18.49
CA SER A 106 9.00 -11.26 18.13
C SER A 106 8.57 -12.27 19.19
N SER A 107 8.64 -11.91 20.48
CA SER A 107 8.17 -12.75 21.57
C SER A 107 6.63 -12.87 21.57
N THR A 108 5.93 -11.76 21.31
CA THR A 108 4.47 -11.72 21.19
C THR A 108 4.01 -12.59 20.01
N PHE A 109 4.69 -12.49 18.85
CA PHE A 109 4.40 -13.30 17.68
C PHE A 109 4.50 -14.81 17.95
N ARG A 110 5.53 -15.23 18.69
CA ARG A 110 5.72 -16.65 19.08
C ARG A 110 4.61 -17.15 20.00
N ARG A 111 4.16 -16.34 20.96
CA ARG A 111 3.05 -16.70 21.86
C ARG A 111 1.72 -16.84 21.12
N THR A 112 1.39 -15.92 20.22
CA THR A 112 0.15 -16.00 19.41
C THR A 112 0.15 -17.25 18.52
N SER A 113 1.31 -17.63 17.97
CA SER A 113 1.45 -18.82 17.12
C SER A 113 1.31 -20.14 17.90
N GLN A 114 1.64 -20.14 19.20
CA GLN A 114 1.50 -21.30 20.08
C GLN A 114 0.09 -21.44 20.66
N SER A 115 -0.63 -20.34 20.86
CA SER A 115 -2.02 -20.35 21.34
C SER A 115 -3.05 -20.76 20.26
N ASN A 116 -2.68 -20.69 18.98
CA ASN A 116 -3.53 -21.06 17.85
C ASN A 116 -3.28 -22.49 17.33
N ARG A 117 -2.65 -23.35 18.14
CA ARG A 117 -2.48 -24.78 17.91
C ARG A 117 -3.14 -25.56 19.03
#